data_AF-A0A376WX39-F1
#
_entry.id   AF-A0A376WX39-F1
#
_cell.length_a   1.000
_cell.length_b   1.000
_cell.length_c   1.000
_cell.angle_alpha   90.00
_cell.angle_beta   90.00
_cell.angle_gamma   90.00
#
_symmetry.space_group_name_H-M   'P 1'
#
loop_
_entity.id
_entity.type
_entity.pdbx_description
1 polymer ?
#
loop_
_entity_poly.entity_id
_entity_poly.type
_entity_poly.pdbx_seq_one_letter_code
_entity_poly.pdbx_strand_id
1 'polypeptide(L)'
;MTGMTNVTKLASEPSGQEFLVFTLGDEEYGIDILKVQEIRGYDQVTRIANTPAFIKGVTNLRGVIVPIVDLRIKFSQVDVDYNDNTVVIVLISDSGWSASWLTASQTCFH
;
A
#
# COMPACT_ATOMS: atom_id res chain seq x y z
N MET A 1 20.27 -32.29 -41.56
CA MET A 1 20.31 -31.29 -40.47
C MET A 1 18.88 -30.83 -40.24
N THR A 2 18.15 -31.56 -39.40
CA THR A 2 16.72 -31.33 -39.12
C THR A 2 16.63 -30.56 -37.80
N GLY A 3 15.89 -29.45 -37.82
CA GLY A 3 15.92 -28.40 -36.81
C GLY A 3 15.66 -28.85 -35.38
N MET A 4 16.45 -28.29 -34.47
CA MET A 4 16.22 -28.32 -33.02
C MET A 4 15.02 -27.41 -32.72
N THR A 5 13.86 -28.00 -32.46
CA THR A 5 12.72 -27.29 -31.88
C THR A 5 13.00 -27.08 -30.40
N ASN A 6 13.43 -25.88 -30.02
CA ASN A 6 13.45 -25.47 -28.63
C ASN A 6 11.99 -25.31 -28.16
N VAL A 7 11.46 -26.34 -27.53
CA VAL A 7 10.31 -26.23 -26.63
C VAL A 7 10.76 -25.49 -25.39
N THR A 8 10.76 -24.15 -25.44
CA THR A 8 10.88 -23.34 -24.23
C THR A 8 9.61 -23.59 -23.42
N LYS A 9 9.75 -24.43 -22.38
CA LYS A 9 8.79 -24.59 -21.29
C LYS A 9 8.41 -23.19 -20.80
N LEU A 10 7.23 -22.73 -21.19
CA LEU A 10 6.56 -21.58 -20.59
C LEU A 10 6.32 -21.95 -19.13
N ALA A 11 7.25 -21.54 -18.27
CA ALA A 11 7.09 -21.63 -16.84
C ALA A 11 5.91 -20.73 -16.48
N SER A 12 4.78 -21.38 -16.15
CA SER A 12 3.69 -20.88 -15.30
C SER A 12 3.53 -19.35 -15.30
N GLU A 13 2.64 -18.84 -16.15
CA GLU A 13 1.99 -17.58 -15.87
C GLU A 13 1.42 -17.69 -14.44
N PRO A 14 1.73 -16.76 -13.51
CA PRO A 14 1.11 -16.82 -12.19
C PRO A 14 -0.40 -16.76 -12.40
N SER A 15 -1.07 -17.84 -12.00
CA SER A 15 -2.52 -17.99 -12.05
C SER A 15 -3.16 -16.88 -11.22
N GLY A 16 -3.61 -15.80 -11.87
CA GLY A 16 -4.34 -14.68 -11.28
C GLY A 16 -3.52 -13.89 -10.25
N GLN A 17 -3.04 -12.71 -10.60
CA GLN A 17 -2.51 -11.78 -9.60
C GLN A 17 -3.68 -11.13 -8.86
N GLU A 18 -3.74 -11.30 -7.54
CA GLU A 18 -4.75 -10.70 -6.68
C GLU A 18 -4.24 -9.37 -6.13
N PHE A 19 -5.10 -8.35 -6.15
CA PHE A 19 -4.78 -7.00 -5.71
C PHE A 19 -5.79 -6.50 -4.69
N LEU A 20 -5.30 -5.84 -3.65
CA LEU A 20 -6.12 -4.95 -2.85
C LEU A 20 -6.30 -3.65 -3.64
N VAL A 21 -7.54 -3.34 -3.99
CA VAL A 21 -7.92 -2.09 -4.63
C VAL A 21 -8.37 -1.08 -3.58
N PHE A 22 -7.92 0.16 -3.70
CA PHE A 22 -8.27 1.26 -2.81
C PHE A 22 -8.33 2.58 -3.58
N THR A 23 -9.02 3.57 -3.03
CA THR A 23 -9.19 4.88 -3.68
C THR A 23 -8.38 5.98 -2.99
N LEU A 24 -7.84 6.88 -3.80
CA LEU A 24 -7.22 8.13 -3.37
C LEU A 24 -7.89 9.27 -4.14
N GLY A 25 -8.78 10.02 -3.49
CA GLY A 25 -9.67 10.92 -4.21
C GLY A 25 -10.57 10.14 -5.17
N ASP A 26 -10.59 10.55 -6.44
CA ASP A 26 -11.36 9.90 -7.53
C ASP A 26 -10.58 8.79 -8.26
N GLU A 27 -9.34 8.49 -7.85
CA GLU A 27 -8.49 7.51 -8.53
C GLU A 27 -8.40 6.18 -7.78
N GLU A 28 -8.47 5.07 -8.52
CA GLU A 28 -8.29 3.71 -8.00
C GLU A 28 -6.85 3.24 -8.16
N TYR A 29 -6.32 2.65 -7.09
CA TYR A 29 -4.97 2.09 -7.03
C TYR A 29 -5.03 0.64 -6.56
N GLY A 30 -4.10 -0.17 -7.05
CA GLY A 30 -3.97 -1.58 -6.66
C GLY A 30 -2.60 -1.85 -6.02
N ILE A 31 -2.60 -2.63 -4.95
CA ILE A 31 -1.38 -3.23 -4.42
C ILE A 31 -1.52 -4.74 -4.36
N ASP A 32 -0.43 -5.45 -4.65
CA ASP A 32 -0.37 -6.91 -4.57
C ASP A 32 -0.82 -7.35 -3.17
N ILE A 33 -1.86 -8.18 -3.10
CA ILE A 33 -2.47 -8.56 -1.83
C ILE A 33 -1.48 -9.31 -0.93
N LEU A 34 -0.49 -10.01 -1.50
CA LEU A 34 0.51 -10.75 -0.74
C LEU A 34 1.49 -9.82 -0.02
N LYS A 35 1.56 -8.55 -0.41
CA LYS A 35 2.34 -7.52 0.31
C LYS A 35 1.55 -6.86 1.43
N VAL A 36 0.24 -7.06 1.51
CA VAL A 36 -0.61 -6.46 2.55
C VAL A 36 -0.56 -7.33 3.80
N GLN A 37 -0.10 -6.74 4.90
CA GLN A 37 -0.06 -7.42 6.20
C GLN A 37 -1.39 -7.31 6.94
N GLU A 38 -1.98 -6.11 6.97
CA GLU A 38 -3.25 -5.82 7.61
C GLU A 38 -3.81 -4.46 7.16
N ILE A 39 -5.11 -4.26 7.37
CA ILE A 39 -5.82 -3.00 7.10
C ILE A 39 -6.43 -2.55 8.42
N ARG A 40 -6.20 -1.28 8.80
CA ARG A 40 -6.78 -0.69 10.01
C ARG A 40 -7.54 0.58 9.69
N GLY A 41 -8.46 0.98 10.58
CA GLY A 41 -8.98 2.34 10.57
C GLY A 41 -7.89 3.36 10.88
N TYR A 42 -8.01 4.56 10.33
CA TYR A 42 -7.12 5.67 10.64
C TYR A 42 -7.34 6.15 12.08
N ASP A 43 -6.31 6.03 12.91
CA ASP A 43 -6.30 6.48 14.32
C ASP A 43 -5.25 7.59 14.53
N GLN A 44 -5.08 8.05 15.77
CA GLN A 44 -4.16 9.13 16.10
C GLN A 44 -2.71 8.78 15.74
N VAL A 45 -2.10 9.68 14.96
CA VAL A 45 -0.70 9.58 14.54
C VAL A 45 0.15 10.55 15.37
N THR A 46 1.26 10.06 15.90
CA THR A 46 2.26 10.92 16.56
C THR A 46 3.04 11.69 15.51
N ARG A 47 2.76 12.99 15.38
CA ARG A 47 3.43 13.86 14.40
C ARG A 47 4.91 14.03 14.74
N ILE A 48 5.74 14.09 13.70
CA ILE A 48 7.18 14.39 13.82
C ILE A 48 7.42 15.78 13.24
N ALA A 49 8.17 16.61 13.96
CA ALA A 49 8.57 17.93 13.48
C ALA A 49 9.66 17.80 12.39
N ASN A 50 9.67 18.73 11.44
CA ASN A 50 10.67 18.80 10.35
C ASN A 50 10.67 17.60 9.38
N THR A 51 9.59 16.82 9.30
CA THR A 51 9.45 15.79 8.27
C THR A 51 8.80 16.34 7.00
N PRO A 52 9.06 15.73 5.83
CA PRO A 52 8.31 16.04 4.62
C PRO A 52 6.80 15.90 4.85
N ALA A 53 5.99 16.73 4.19
CA ALA A 53 4.53 16.77 4.41
C ALA A 53 3.82 15.44 4.13
N PHE A 54 4.38 14.60 3.25
CA PHE A 54 3.85 13.27 2.97
C PHE A 54 4.10 12.26 4.10
N ILE A 55 4.95 12.58 5.07
CA ILE A 55 5.10 11.82 6.31
C ILE A 55 4.17 12.44 7.35
N LYS A 56 3.07 11.76 7.66
CA LYS A 56 2.13 12.24 8.68
C LYS A 56 2.69 12.16 10.09
N GLY A 57 3.61 11.22 10.31
CA GLY A 57 4.25 10.97 11.59
C GLY A 57 4.57 9.50 11.75
N VAL A 58 4.46 9.00 12.97
CA VAL A 58 4.69 7.60 13.32
C VAL A 58 3.55 7.04 14.15
N THR A 59 3.38 5.72 14.08
CA THR A 59 2.49 4.95 14.95
C THR A 59 3.23 3.78 15.59
N ASN A 60 2.70 3.27 16.70
CA ASN A 60 3.21 2.07 17.34
C ASN A 60 2.43 0.85 16.80
N LEU A 61 3.15 -0.05 16.14
CA LEU A 61 2.64 -1.33 15.69
C LEU A 61 3.31 -2.44 16.49
N ARG A 62 2.58 -3.02 17.46
CA ARG A 62 3.05 -4.15 18.29
C ARG A 62 4.43 -3.90 18.93
N GLY A 63 4.65 -2.68 19.41
CA GLY A 63 5.92 -2.27 20.02
C GLY A 63 6.96 -1.70 19.04
N VAL A 64 6.70 -1.74 17.73
CA VAL A 64 7.58 -1.18 16.70
C VAL A 64 7.08 0.19 16.27
N ILE A 65 7.96 1.19 16.24
CA ILE A 65 7.63 2.52 15.74
C ILE A 65 7.76 2.54 14.23
N VAL A 66 6.66 2.87 13.56
CA VAL A 66 6.55 2.77 12.11
C VAL A 66 6.07 4.10 11.52
N PRO A 67 6.72 4.63 10.46
CA PRO A 67 6.28 5.85 9.82
C PRO A 67 4.98 5.66 9.04
N ILE A 68 4.12 6.68 9.06
CA ILE A 68 2.91 6.75 8.25
C ILE A 68 3.12 7.68 7.07
N VAL A 69 2.88 7.14 5.87
CA VAL A 69 2.99 7.84 4.59
C VAL A 69 1.59 8.18 4.08
N ASP A 70 1.32 9.45 3.87
CA ASP A 70 0.09 9.89 3.24
C ASP A 70 0.28 9.93 1.72
N LEU A 71 -0.35 8.95 1.05
CA LEU A 71 -0.27 8.85 -0.40
C LEU A 71 -0.98 9.99 -1.13
N ARG A 72 -2.03 10.56 -0.54
CA ARG A 72 -2.77 11.66 -1.15
C ARG A 72 -1.86 12.88 -1.27
N ILE A 73 -1.10 13.19 -0.22
CA ILE A 73 -0.06 14.23 -0.26
C ILE A 73 1.10 13.81 -1.17
N LYS A 74 1.54 12.54 -1.11
CA LYS A 74 2.69 12.07 -1.89
C LYS A 74 2.44 12.14 -3.40
N PHE A 75 1.22 11.86 -3.84
CA PHE A 75 0.80 11.93 -5.24
C PHE A 75 0.13 13.26 -5.61
N SER A 76 0.23 14.26 -4.74
CA SER A 76 -0.28 15.63 -4.99
C SER A 76 -1.77 15.67 -5.35
N GLN A 77 -2.57 14.86 -4.67
CA GLN A 77 -4.03 14.87 -4.80
C GLN A 77 -4.58 16.23 -4.35
N VAL A 78 -5.53 16.75 -5.12
CA VAL A 78 -6.08 18.11 -4.96
C VAL A 78 -7.07 18.17 -3.79
N ASP A 79 -7.78 17.07 -3.53
CA ASP A 79 -8.77 16.94 -2.45
C ASP A 79 -8.34 15.83 -1.49
N VAL A 80 -7.99 16.22 -0.26
CA VAL A 80 -7.51 15.30 0.77
C VAL A 80 -8.47 15.36 1.96
N ASP A 81 -9.58 14.63 1.84
CA ASP A 81 -10.57 14.53 2.91
C ASP A 81 -10.33 13.32 3.82
N TYR A 82 -10.11 13.56 5.11
CA TYR A 82 -9.99 12.50 6.11
C TYR A 82 -11.36 12.27 6.76
N ASN A 83 -12.04 11.22 6.33
CA ASN A 83 -13.30 10.77 6.89
C ASN A 83 -13.17 9.37 7.52
N ASP A 84 -14.27 8.85 8.05
CA ASP A 84 -14.35 7.54 8.70
C ASP A 84 -13.96 6.38 7.76
N ASN A 85 -14.02 6.59 6.44
CA ASN A 85 -13.58 5.62 5.43
C ASN A 85 -12.06 5.65 5.19
N THR A 86 -11.33 6.51 5.90
CA THR A 86 -9.86 6.53 5.81
C THR A 86 -9.29 5.31 6.53
N VAL A 87 -8.68 4.44 5.75
CA VAL A 87 -7.98 3.26 6.24
C VAL A 87 -6.48 3.44 6.10
N VAL A 88 -5.75 2.67 6.89
CA VAL A 88 -4.30 2.59 6.85
C VAL A 88 -3.90 1.17 6.48
N ILE A 89 -3.25 1.02 5.33
CA ILE A 89 -2.82 -0.26 4.79
C ILE A 89 -1.38 -0.52 5.24
N VAL A 90 -1.15 -1.60 6.00
CA VAL A 90 0.18 -2.04 6.43
C VAL A 90 0.77 -2.94 5.38
N LEU A 91 1.95 -2.61 4.89
CA LEU A 91 2.69 -3.43 3.94
C LEU A 91 3.81 -4.22 4.62
N ILE A 92 4.22 -5.35 4.06
CA ILE A 92 5.51 -5.96 4.38
C ILE A 92 6.55 -5.51 3.37
N SER A 93 7.78 -5.24 3.81
CA SER A 93 8.90 -5.14 2.87
C SER A 93 10.11 -5.94 3.35
N ASP A 94 10.83 -6.44 2.35
CA ASP A 94 11.91 -7.41 2.48
C ASP A 94 13.14 -6.86 3.24
N SER A 95 13.28 -5.54 3.34
CA SER A 95 14.42 -4.86 3.98
C SER A 95 14.40 -4.84 5.51
N GLY A 96 13.57 -5.66 6.16
CA GLY A 96 13.55 -5.88 7.61
C GLY A 96 12.94 -4.74 8.45
N TRP A 97 12.70 -3.57 7.88
CA TRP A 97 12.04 -2.41 8.52
C TRP A 97 11.10 -1.75 7.52
N SER A 98 9.89 -2.26 7.31
CA SER A 98 9.00 -1.60 6.35
C SER A 98 7.55 -2.05 6.48
N ALA A 99 6.89 -1.59 7.54
CA ALA A 99 5.48 -1.31 7.41
C ALA A 99 5.34 0.08 6.79
N SER A 100 5.03 0.15 5.50
CA SER A 100 4.61 1.41 4.89
C SER A 100 3.11 1.50 5.07
N TRP A 101 2.68 2.44 5.90
CA TRP A 101 1.28 2.72 6.11
C TRP A 101 0.82 3.71 5.05
N LEU A 102 -0.23 3.36 4.31
CA LEU A 102 -0.82 4.20 3.28
C LEU A 102 -2.21 4.62 3.73
N THR A 103 -2.49 5.92 3.79
CA THR A 103 -3.85 6.40 4.00
C THR A 103 -4.62 6.31 2.68
N ALA A 104 -5.71 5.55 2.66
CA ALA A 104 -6.59 5.41 1.51
C ALA A 104 -8.06 5.48 1.92
N SER A 105 -8.95 5.80 0.99
CA SER A 105 -10.39 5.60 1.18
C SER A 105 -10.71 4.15 0.82
N GLN A 106 -11.49 3.47 1.67
CA GLN A 106 -11.93 2.10 1.40
C GLN A 106 -12.89 2.08 0.20
N THR A 107 -12.55 1.34 -0.85
CA THR A 107 -13.47 1.05 -1.95
C THR A 107 -14.34 -0.14 -1.53
N CYS A 108 -15.67 0.00 -1.61
CA CYS A 108 -16.59 -1.11 -1.42
C CYS A 108 -16.26 -2.25 -2.38
N PHE A 109 -16.00 -3.45 -1.84
CA PHE A 109 -16.06 -4.68 -2.63
C PHE A 109 -17.50 -4.85 -3.14
N HIS A 110 -17.68 -4.90 -4.45
CA HIS A 110 -18.83 -5.54 -5.12
C HIS A 110 -18.36 -6.89 -5.68
#